data_AF-A0A9C8DYI1-F1
#
_entry.id   AF-A0A9C8DYI1-F1
#
_cell.length_a   1.000
_cell.length_b   1.000
_cell.length_c   1.000
_cell.angle_alpha   90.00
_cell.angle_beta   90.00
_cell.angle_gamma   90.00
#
_symmetry.space_group_name_H-M   'P 1'
#
loop_
_entity.id
_entity.type
_entity.pdbx_description
1 polymer ?
#
loop_
_entity_poly.entity_id
_entity_poly.type
_entity_poly.pdbx_seq_one_letter_code
_entity_poly.pdbx_strand_id
1 'polypeptide(L)'
;MLYREAERMLGMVVGAANRTEWLTGTFTQFGCDHIADVMPILHLYRSQLEVLATHLHLPEEIRKKKTADPDVLPSLDNKGGLLGSFEIADQILWGIENDIPAAELAMRFGQERTLYIRTLMRKSAYYRETPYSLI
;
A
#
# COMPACT_ATOMS: atom_id res chain seq x y z
N MET A 1 -7.79 -7.24 18.60
CA MET A 1 -6.85 -8.18 19.28
C MET A 1 -5.47 -7.56 19.46
N LEU A 2 -4.85 -6.96 18.42
CA LEU A 2 -3.51 -6.34 18.54
C LEU A 2 -3.41 -5.28 19.64
N TYR A 3 -4.30 -4.28 19.65
CA TYR A 3 -4.32 -3.26 20.70
C TYR A 3 -4.51 -3.83 22.12
N ARG A 4 -5.36 -4.86 22.27
CA ARG A 4 -5.53 -5.55 23.55
C ARG A 4 -4.21 -6.17 24.05
N GLU A 5 -3.46 -6.82 23.17
CA GLU A 5 -2.17 -7.40 23.58
C GLU A 5 -1.10 -6.33 23.82
N ALA A 6 -1.08 -5.26 23.03
CA ALA A 6 -0.21 -4.11 23.25
C ALA A 6 -0.45 -3.49 24.64
N GLU A 7 -1.71 -3.25 25.02
CA GLU A 7 -2.07 -2.74 26.36
C GLU A 7 -1.59 -3.67 27.47
N ARG A 8 -1.81 -4.99 27.34
CA ARG A 8 -1.36 -5.99 28.33
C ARG A 8 0.16 -6.03 28.49
N MET A 9 0.90 -5.73 27.43
CA MET A 9 2.36 -5.77 27.39
C MET A 9 3.01 -4.41 27.62
N LEU A 10 2.22 -3.34 27.82
CA LEU A 10 2.71 -1.95 27.81
C LEU A 10 3.53 -1.66 26.53
N GLY A 11 3.09 -2.22 25.40
CA GLY A 11 3.71 -2.11 24.09
C GLY A 11 2.95 -1.21 23.13
N MET A 12 3.47 -1.14 21.90
CA MET A 12 2.86 -0.40 20.78
C MET A 12 2.44 -1.36 19.66
N VAL A 13 1.40 -1.01 18.93
CA VAL A 13 1.00 -1.68 17.69
C VAL A 13 1.84 -1.13 16.55
N VAL A 14 2.55 -2.02 15.84
CA VAL A 14 3.31 -1.70 14.64
C VAL A 14 2.53 -2.16 13.42
N GLY A 15 2.17 -1.24 12.53
CA GLY A 15 1.42 -1.57 11.33
C GLY A 15 2.33 -1.79 10.11
N ALA A 16 1.78 -2.49 9.12
CA ALA A 16 2.52 -3.03 8.00
C ALA A 16 2.07 -2.49 6.62
N ALA A 17 1.14 -1.52 6.57
CA ALA A 17 0.78 -0.93 5.28
C ALA A 17 1.97 -0.16 4.69
N ASN A 18 2.16 -0.34 3.39
CA ASN A 18 3.17 0.35 2.61
C ASN A 18 2.58 1.51 1.81
N ARG A 19 3.41 2.32 1.16
CA ARG A 19 2.98 3.54 0.43
C ARG A 19 2.02 3.22 -0.71
N THR A 20 2.27 2.14 -1.44
CA THR A 20 1.41 1.69 -2.54
C THR A 20 0.01 1.36 -2.02
N GLU A 21 -0.08 0.65 -0.91
CA GLU A 21 -1.35 0.31 -0.26
C GLU A 21 -2.05 1.54 0.27
N TRP A 22 -1.30 2.39 0.97
CA TRP A 22 -1.77 3.63 1.56
C TRP A 22 -2.42 4.53 0.51
N LEU A 23 -1.75 4.72 -0.63
CA LEU A 23 -2.22 5.59 -1.70
C LEU A 23 -3.37 4.99 -2.48
N THR A 24 -3.37 3.67 -2.71
CA THR A 24 -4.42 3.01 -3.52
C THR A 24 -5.65 2.64 -2.71
N GLY A 25 -5.57 2.69 -1.38
CA GLY A 25 -6.62 2.22 -0.48
C GLY A 25 -6.76 0.71 -0.46
N THR A 26 -5.70 -0.04 -0.77
CA THR A 26 -5.71 -1.52 -0.79
C THR A 26 -5.44 -2.10 0.61
N PHE A 27 -6.11 -1.52 1.60
CA PHE A 27 -6.11 -1.94 3.00
C PHE A 27 -7.51 -1.71 3.60
N THR A 28 -7.79 -2.34 4.73
CA THR A 28 -9.07 -2.16 5.43
C THR A 28 -9.01 -0.91 6.32
N GLN A 29 -9.89 0.06 6.07
CA GLN A 29 -10.02 1.22 6.96
C GLN A 29 -10.36 0.74 8.38
N PHE A 30 -9.67 1.30 9.37
CA PHE A 30 -9.79 0.89 10.77
C PHE A 30 -9.32 -0.54 11.09
N GLY A 31 -8.69 -1.24 10.15
CA GLY A 31 -8.09 -2.55 10.33
C GLY A 31 -6.68 -2.49 10.94
N CYS A 32 -6.05 -3.66 11.08
CA CYS A 32 -4.67 -3.79 11.57
C CYS A 32 -3.62 -3.11 10.67
N ASP A 33 -3.94 -2.93 9.39
CA ASP A 33 -3.05 -2.29 8.43
C ASP A 33 -3.15 -0.77 8.45
N HIS A 34 -4.25 -0.21 8.99
CA HIS A 34 -4.47 1.24 9.06
C HIS A 34 -4.21 1.79 10.47
N ILE A 35 -4.75 1.14 11.51
CA ILE A 35 -4.64 1.63 12.88
C ILE A 35 -3.43 0.99 13.55
N ALA A 36 -2.39 1.78 13.75
CA ALA A 36 -1.18 1.42 14.50
C ALA A 36 -0.57 2.67 15.13
N ASP A 37 0.23 2.50 16.17
CA ASP A 37 0.95 3.60 16.82
C ASP A 37 2.15 4.04 15.96
N VAL A 38 2.78 3.09 15.25
CA VAL A 38 3.93 3.34 14.37
C VAL A 38 3.82 2.55 13.08
N MET A 39 4.20 3.19 11.97
CA MET A 39 4.12 2.64 10.61
C MET A 39 5.47 2.77 9.89
N PRO A 40 6.47 1.94 10.22
CA PRO A 40 7.87 2.17 9.83
C PRO A 40 8.10 2.09 8.31
N ILE A 41 7.27 1.35 7.59
CA ILE A 41 7.41 1.11 6.14
C ILE A 41 6.37 1.86 5.29
N LEU A 42 5.56 2.73 5.90
CA LEU A 42 4.50 3.45 5.19
C LEU A 42 5.00 4.32 4.05
N HIS A 43 6.24 4.79 4.16
CA HIS A 43 6.88 5.66 3.18
C HIS A 43 7.49 4.89 1.99
N LEU A 44 7.56 3.56 2.08
CA LEU A 44 8.15 2.70 1.05
C LEU A 44 7.07 2.17 0.12
N TYR A 45 7.31 2.24 -1.18
CA TYR A 45 6.46 1.55 -2.16
C TYR A 45 6.69 0.04 -2.14
N ARG A 46 5.74 -0.73 -2.70
CA ARG A 46 5.81 -2.19 -2.74
C ARG A 46 7.08 -2.69 -3.42
N SER A 47 7.46 -2.12 -4.54
CA SER A 47 8.72 -2.44 -5.25
C SER A 47 9.97 -2.19 -4.40
N GLN A 48 9.98 -1.15 -3.56
CA GLN A 48 11.09 -0.87 -2.65
C GLN A 48 11.19 -1.88 -1.52
N LEU A 49 10.06 -2.43 -1.06
CA LEU A 49 10.04 -3.49 -0.05
C LEU A 49 10.68 -4.78 -0.56
N GLU A 50 10.57 -5.11 -1.84
CA GLU A 50 11.20 -6.30 -2.41
C GLU A 50 12.72 -6.18 -2.45
N VAL A 51 13.22 -4.97 -2.73
CA VAL A 51 14.64 -4.64 -2.63
C VAL A 51 15.10 -4.73 -1.17
N LEU A 52 14.35 -4.14 -0.23
CA LEU A 52 14.66 -4.18 1.19
C LEU A 52 14.67 -5.62 1.75
N ALA A 53 13.69 -6.44 1.37
CA ALA A 53 13.60 -7.84 1.76
C ALA A 53 14.81 -8.65 1.27
N THR A 54 15.32 -8.33 0.09
CA THR A 54 16.54 -8.93 -0.45
C THR A 54 17.77 -8.49 0.34
N HIS A 55 17.86 -7.20 0.67
CA HIS A 55 18.96 -6.64 1.47
C HIS A 55 18.99 -7.19 2.91
N LEU A 56 17.83 -7.41 3.52
CA LEU A 56 17.69 -8.01 4.85
C LEU A 56 17.84 -9.55 4.86
N HIS A 57 18.14 -10.16 3.71
CA HIS A 57 18.29 -11.61 3.56
C HIS A 57 17.07 -12.40 4.04
N LEU A 58 15.85 -11.90 3.80
CA LEU A 58 14.64 -12.62 4.16
C LEU A 58 14.55 -13.97 3.40
N PRO A 59 13.96 -15.01 4.02
CA PRO A 59 13.78 -16.32 3.38
C PRO A 59 13.15 -16.21 1.99
N GLU A 60 13.63 -17.03 1.05
CA GLU A 60 13.10 -17.03 -0.33
C GLU A 60 11.60 -17.32 -0.38
N GLU A 61 11.08 -18.14 0.53
CA GLU A 61 9.66 -18.47 0.63
C GLU A 61 8.79 -17.23 0.89
N ILE A 62 9.29 -16.26 1.66
CA ILE A 62 8.61 -14.98 1.91
C ILE A 62 8.76 -14.07 0.69
N ARG A 63 9.97 -13.98 0.12
CA ARG A 63 10.27 -13.09 -1.02
C ARG A 63 9.58 -13.50 -2.32
N LYS A 64 9.45 -14.80 -2.58
CA LYS A 64 8.90 -15.38 -3.81
C LYS A 64 7.41 -15.70 -3.70
N LYS A 65 6.76 -15.43 -2.56
CA LYS A 65 5.30 -15.56 -2.44
C LYS A 65 4.68 -14.63 -3.49
N LYS A 66 4.09 -15.24 -4.53
CA LYS A 66 3.65 -14.55 -5.76
C LYS A 66 2.57 -13.51 -5.53
N THR A 67 1.79 -13.64 -4.45
CA THR A 67 0.64 -12.80 -4.20
C THR A 67 0.91 -11.90 -2.99
N ALA A 68 0.74 -10.59 -3.19
CA ALA A 68 0.44 -9.68 -2.08
C ALA A 68 -1.04 -9.86 -1.70
N ASP A 69 -1.42 -11.10 -1.41
CA ASP A 69 -2.79 -11.45 -1.06
C ASP A 69 -3.07 -10.90 0.35
N PRO A 70 -4.18 -10.20 0.58
CA PRO A 70 -4.63 -9.91 1.95
C PRO A 70 -4.97 -11.19 2.75
N ASP A 71 -4.86 -12.40 2.15
CA ASP A 71 -5.14 -13.71 2.75
C ASP A 71 -6.57 -13.78 3.35
N VAL A 72 -7.47 -12.91 2.85
CA VAL A 72 -8.89 -12.83 3.27
C VAL A 72 -9.71 -13.95 2.64
N LEU A 73 -9.36 -14.37 1.42
CA LEU A 73 -9.95 -15.50 0.71
C LEU A 73 -8.83 -16.33 0.08
N PRO A 74 -8.75 -17.65 0.35
CA PRO A 74 -7.72 -18.49 -0.26
C PRO A 74 -7.76 -18.43 -1.78
N SER A 75 -6.61 -18.21 -2.40
CA SER A 75 -6.39 -18.28 -3.87
C SER A 75 -6.85 -17.06 -4.68
N LEU A 76 -7.11 -15.91 -4.06
CA LEU A 76 -7.55 -14.70 -4.77
C LEU A 76 -6.44 -13.65 -4.80
N ASP A 77 -5.71 -13.55 -5.92
CA ASP A 77 -4.74 -12.47 -6.14
C ASP A 77 -5.45 -11.11 -6.36
N ASN A 78 -5.90 -10.53 -5.25
CA ASN A 78 -6.65 -9.28 -5.25
C ASN A 78 -5.75 -8.10 -5.65
N LYS A 79 -4.58 -7.96 -5.02
CA LYS A 79 -3.73 -6.77 -5.21
C LYS A 79 -2.97 -6.80 -6.53
N GLY A 80 -2.44 -7.95 -6.94
CA GLY A 80 -1.79 -8.11 -8.25
C GLY A 80 -2.79 -7.96 -9.40
N GLY A 81 -4.01 -8.51 -9.25
CA GLY A 81 -5.10 -8.29 -10.20
C GLY A 81 -5.56 -6.83 -10.30
N LEU A 82 -5.61 -6.12 -9.17
CA LEU A 82 -6.02 -4.71 -9.11
C LEU A 82 -4.95 -3.78 -9.66
N LEU A 83 -3.69 -3.94 -9.26
CA LEU A 83 -2.61 -2.98 -9.53
C LEU A 83 -1.73 -3.38 -10.73
N GLY A 84 -1.79 -4.63 -11.17
CA GLY A 84 -0.90 -5.18 -12.18
C GLY A 84 0.54 -5.30 -11.64
N SER A 85 1.53 -4.88 -12.44
CA SER A 85 2.92 -4.81 -11.98
C SER A 85 3.07 -3.71 -10.93
N PHE A 86 3.53 -4.08 -9.74
CA PHE A 86 3.78 -3.15 -8.65
C PHE A 86 4.82 -2.10 -9.05
N GLU A 87 5.84 -2.45 -9.82
CA GLU A 87 6.85 -1.50 -10.30
C GLU A 87 6.22 -0.40 -11.15
N ILE A 88 5.28 -0.75 -12.05
CA ILE A 88 4.60 0.24 -12.89
C ILE A 88 3.61 1.05 -12.06
N ALA A 89 2.83 0.41 -11.19
CA ALA A 89 1.89 1.11 -10.31
C ALA A 89 2.62 2.12 -9.41
N ASP A 90 3.74 1.73 -8.82
CA ASP A 90 4.57 2.56 -7.95
C ASP A 90 5.17 3.73 -8.71
N GLN A 91 5.65 3.54 -9.95
CA GLN A 91 6.15 4.63 -10.78
C GLN A 91 5.05 5.65 -11.14
N ILE A 92 3.83 5.19 -11.42
CA ILE A 92 2.69 6.08 -11.66
C ILE A 92 2.34 6.86 -10.38
N LEU A 93 2.25 6.18 -9.24
CA LEU A 93 1.96 6.80 -7.94
C LEU A 93 3.02 7.84 -7.57
N TRP A 94 4.31 7.48 -7.70
CA TRP A 94 5.42 8.40 -7.49
C TRP A 94 5.33 9.62 -8.40
N GLY A 95 5.04 9.43 -9.69
CA GLY A 95 4.86 10.52 -10.63
C GLY A 95 3.72 11.46 -10.21
N ILE A 96 2.58 10.92 -9.76
CA ILE A 96 1.46 11.71 -9.27
C ILE A 96 1.86 12.53 -8.02
N GLU A 97 2.58 11.93 -7.08
CA GLU A 97 3.03 12.61 -5.85
C GLU A 97 4.11 13.68 -6.09
N ASN A 98 4.79 13.63 -7.23
CA ASN A 98 5.83 14.60 -7.64
C ASN A 98 5.34 15.52 -8.76
N ASP A 99 4.02 15.70 -8.89
CA ASP A 99 3.38 16.63 -9.83
C ASP A 99 3.76 16.41 -11.31
N ILE A 100 4.12 15.18 -11.69
CA ILE A 100 4.41 14.84 -13.08
C ILE A 100 3.11 14.94 -13.89
N PRO A 101 3.10 15.64 -15.05
CA PRO A 101 1.90 15.81 -15.85
C PRO A 101 1.25 14.47 -16.23
N ALA A 102 -0.07 14.37 -16.07
CA ALA A 102 -0.81 13.16 -16.40
C ALA A 102 -0.63 12.71 -17.87
N ALA A 103 -0.37 13.66 -18.79
CA ALA A 103 -0.07 13.36 -20.18
C ALA A 103 1.26 12.61 -20.35
N GLU A 104 2.29 12.97 -19.57
CA GLU A 104 3.59 12.30 -19.59
C GLU A 104 3.49 10.88 -19.02
N LEU A 105 2.79 10.72 -17.89
CA LEU A 105 2.53 9.41 -17.31
C LEU A 105 1.72 8.51 -18.27
N ALA A 106 0.68 9.06 -18.90
CA ALA A 106 -0.13 8.34 -19.88
C ALA A 106 0.67 7.93 -21.12
N MET A 107 1.58 8.80 -21.59
CA MET A 107 2.47 8.49 -22.72
C MET A 107 3.42 7.34 -22.38
N ARG A 108 3.94 7.29 -21.15
CA ARG A 108 4.92 6.28 -20.73
C ARG A 108 4.31 4.95 -20.30
N PHE A 109 3.18 4.98 -19.60
CA PHE A 109 2.59 3.80 -18.95
C PHE A 109 1.22 3.40 -19.50
N GLY A 110 0.69 4.16 -20.46
CA GLY A 110 -0.62 3.96 -21.04
C GLY A 110 -1.71 4.77 -20.33
N GLN A 111 -2.64 5.31 -21.12
CA GLN A 111 -3.71 6.19 -20.64
C GLN A 111 -4.68 5.48 -19.69
N GLU A 112 -5.11 4.27 -20.04
CA GLU A 112 -6.05 3.48 -19.24
C GLU A 112 -5.49 3.17 -17.85
N ARG A 113 -4.26 2.64 -17.79
CA ARG A 113 -3.60 2.28 -16.54
C ARG A 113 -3.34 3.50 -15.65
N THR A 114 -2.84 4.59 -16.22
CA THR A 114 -2.59 5.83 -15.49
C THR A 114 -3.88 6.38 -14.89
N LEU A 115 -4.97 6.40 -15.67
CA LEU A 115 -6.27 6.87 -15.19
C LEU A 115 -6.84 5.96 -14.10
N TYR A 116 -6.65 4.64 -14.23
CA TYR A 116 -7.11 3.66 -13.25
C TYR A 116 -6.44 3.84 -11.89
N ILE A 117 -5.09 3.87 -11.85
CA ILE A 117 -4.33 4.08 -10.59
C ILE A 117 -4.68 5.43 -9.97
N ARG A 118 -4.77 6.51 -10.77
CA ARG A 118 -5.21 7.82 -10.28
C ARG A 118 -6.62 7.77 -9.68
N THR A 119 -7.51 6.97 -10.27
CA THR A 119 -8.88 6.80 -9.78
C THR A 119 -8.92 6.07 -8.44
N LEU A 120 -8.13 5.01 -8.27
CA LEU A 120 -7.98 4.33 -6.97
C LEU A 120 -7.48 5.31 -5.90
N MET A 121 -6.43 6.07 -6.23
CA MET A 121 -5.86 7.06 -5.30
C MET A 121 -6.87 8.11 -4.88
N ARG A 122 -7.62 8.67 -5.85
CA ARG A 122 -8.66 9.66 -5.56
C ARG A 122 -9.81 9.09 -4.74
N LYS A 123 -10.31 7.90 -5.11
CA LYS A 123 -11.46 7.29 -4.43
C LYS A 123 -11.14 6.90 -2.99
N SER A 124 -9.89 6.53 -2.71
CA SER A 124 -9.43 6.16 -1.36
C SER A 124 -8.92 7.32 -0.52
N ALA A 125 -8.97 8.57 -1.01
CA ALA A 125 -8.41 9.74 -0.31
C ALA A 125 -8.92 9.89 1.12
N TYR A 126 -10.23 9.66 1.33
CA TYR A 126 -10.86 9.76 2.64
C TYR A 126 -10.37 8.72 3.66
N TYR A 127 -9.68 7.65 3.24
CA TYR A 127 -9.04 6.72 4.19
C TYR A 127 -7.82 7.34 4.87
N ARG A 128 -7.21 8.36 4.28
CA ARG A 128 -6.00 9.03 4.78
C ARG A 128 -6.29 10.31 5.54
N GLU A 129 -7.56 10.66 5.64
CA GLU A 129 -8.05 11.83 6.35
C GLU A 129 -8.67 11.38 7.67
N THR A 130 -8.41 12.13 8.74
CA THR A 130 -9.14 11.94 9.99
C THR A 130 -10.59 12.34 9.78
N PRO A 131 -11.57 11.44 9.99
CA PRO A 131 -12.96 11.82 9.84
C PRO A 131 -13.30 12.80 10.97
N TYR A 132 -13.97 13.90 10.60
CA TYR A 132 -14.51 14.95 11.47
C TYR A 132 -13.51 15.99 11.97
N SER A 133 -13.51 17.18 11.35
CA SER A 133 -13.34 18.42 12.12
C SER A 133 -14.65 18.72 12.82
N LEU A 134 -14.64 18.71 14.15
CA LEU A 134 -15.68 19.37 14.94
C LEU A 134 -15.38 20.88 14.82
N ILE A 135 -15.97 21.53 13.82
CA ILE A 135 -15.99 22.99 13.71
C ILE A 135 -16.90 23.53 14.82
#